data_AF-A0AAV3ZRJ6-F1
#
_entry.id   AF-A0AAV3ZRJ6-F1
#
_cell.length_a   1.000
_cell.length_b   1.000
_cell.length_c   1.000
_cell.angle_alpha   90.00
_cell.angle_beta   90.00
_cell.angle_gamma   90.00
#
_symmetry.space_group_name_H-M   'P 1'
#
loop_
_entity.id
_entity.type
_entity.pdbx_description
1 polymer ?
#
loop_
_entity_poly.entity_id
_entity_poly.type
_entity_poly.pdbx_seq_one_letter_code
_entity_poly.pdbx_strand_id
1 'polypeptide(L)'
;MPEKAFCLDEKFRELLIAKRQKIHFPPTSEVKQWEELVSKIFLKLDELLGKSTLEHDLATFGDIVNQKCLATLGAKQYRIRAHPRKSRRQREMQMLRKQKRDLKKQMKAAPVEERTGLRALWRDLKAKQSVLSRAESARKRRSQKKRTPEYFFKDPFQIVRHLFQQSRSDTLTAQKEELEAYLRKIYSDPERERPLEDVEGLVWPSAPGVKFNSKPPTLCRENSID
;
A
#
# COMPACT_ATOMS: atom_id res chain seq x y z
N MET A 1 21.54 3.75 22.27
CA MET A 1 20.15 4.12 21.95
C MET A 1 19.58 3.07 21.01
N PRO A 2 18.88 2.06 21.54
CA PRO A 2 18.32 1.01 20.71
C PRO A 2 17.07 1.52 19.98
N GLU A 3 17.09 1.19 18.69
CA GLU A 3 16.01 1.15 17.70
C GLU A 3 14.60 1.06 18.31
N LYS A 4 13.81 2.14 18.18
CA LYS A 4 12.35 2.07 18.29
C LYS A 4 11.85 1.26 17.09
N ALA A 5 11.83 -0.06 17.27
CA ALA A 5 11.07 -0.94 16.40
C ALA A 5 9.62 -0.48 16.39
N PHE A 6 9.04 -0.43 15.19
CA PHE A 6 7.62 -0.21 14.92
C PHE A 6 6.75 -1.06 15.86
N CYS A 7 6.30 -0.47 16.96
CA CYS A 7 5.38 -1.08 17.93
C CYS A 7 3.92 -0.60 17.68
N LEU A 8 3.60 -0.29 16.43
CA LEU A 8 2.23 0.01 15.99
C LEU A 8 1.51 -1.21 15.42
N ASP A 9 2.11 -2.39 15.53
CA ASP A 9 1.62 -3.58 14.84
C ASP A 9 0.90 -4.56 15.76
N GLU A 10 1.08 -4.52 17.09
CA GLU A 10 0.45 -5.51 17.97
C GLU A 10 -1.03 -5.19 18.22
N LYS A 11 -1.36 -3.96 18.62
CA LYS A 11 -2.75 -3.46 18.68
C LYS A 11 -3.46 -3.47 17.32
N PHE A 12 -2.76 -3.17 16.23
CA PHE A 12 -3.34 -3.21 14.89
C PHE A 12 -3.55 -4.67 14.43
N ARG A 13 -2.66 -5.60 14.77
CA ARG A 13 -2.85 -7.04 14.58
C ARG A 13 -3.98 -7.57 15.44
N GLU A 14 -4.11 -7.14 16.69
CA GLU A 14 -5.22 -7.46 17.58
C GLU A 14 -6.54 -6.92 17.04
N LEU A 15 -6.59 -5.70 16.51
CA LEU A 15 -7.76 -5.14 15.82
C LEU A 15 -8.07 -5.86 14.50
N LEU A 16 -7.05 -6.38 13.80
CA LEU A 16 -7.20 -7.25 12.64
C LEU A 16 -7.68 -8.67 13.02
N ILE A 17 -7.33 -9.16 14.21
CA ILE A 17 -7.81 -10.42 14.80
C ILE A 17 -9.24 -10.25 15.34
N ALA A 18 -9.58 -9.05 15.84
CA ALA A 18 -10.92 -8.65 16.26
C ALA A 18 -11.87 -8.44 15.07
N LYS A 19 -11.34 -8.19 13.86
CA LYS A 19 -12.10 -8.35 12.62
C LYS A 19 -12.29 -9.85 12.37
N ARG A 20 -13.54 -10.26 12.18
CA ARG A 20 -13.97 -11.64 11.84
C ARG A 20 -12.91 -12.38 11.01
N GLN A 21 -12.45 -13.53 11.53
CA GLN A 21 -11.40 -14.31 10.87
C GLN A 21 -11.78 -14.59 9.41
N LYS A 22 -10.81 -14.47 8.50
CA LYS A 22 -11.09 -14.74 7.07
C LYS A 22 -11.43 -16.21 6.89
N ILE A 23 -12.58 -16.48 6.31
CA ILE A 23 -13.11 -17.83 6.10
C ILE A 23 -12.54 -18.40 4.80
N HIS A 24 -12.30 -19.71 4.77
CA HIS A 24 -11.91 -20.40 3.55
C HIS A 24 -13.13 -20.73 2.70
N PHE A 25 -13.60 -19.76 1.90
CA PHE A 25 -14.72 -19.99 0.99
C PHE A 25 -14.36 -20.95 -0.16
N PRO A 26 -15.28 -21.85 -0.54
CA PRO A 26 -15.10 -22.70 -1.72
C PRO A 26 -15.10 -21.85 -3.00
N PRO A 27 -14.54 -22.37 -4.11
CA PRO A 27 -14.61 -21.69 -5.40
C PRO A 27 -16.07 -21.53 -5.86
N THR A 28 -16.34 -20.49 -6.66
CA THR A 28 -17.70 -20.18 -7.16
C THR A 28 -18.30 -21.31 -8.00
N SER A 29 -17.47 -22.20 -8.56
CA SER A 29 -17.89 -23.37 -9.33
C SER A 29 -18.61 -24.44 -8.50
N GLU A 30 -18.41 -24.48 -7.18
CA GLU A 30 -18.96 -25.52 -6.30
C GLU A 30 -20.36 -25.13 -5.77
N VAL A 31 -21.31 -24.94 -6.68
CA VAL A 31 -22.67 -24.44 -6.38
C VAL A 31 -23.36 -25.24 -5.28
N LYS A 32 -23.26 -26.58 -5.30
CA LYS A 32 -23.88 -27.46 -4.30
C LYS A 32 -23.40 -27.19 -2.87
N GLN A 33 -22.12 -26.90 -2.68
CA GLN A 33 -21.57 -26.59 -1.35
C GLN A 33 -22.05 -25.23 -0.85
N TRP A 34 -22.23 -24.25 -1.76
CA TRP A 34 -22.81 -22.96 -1.43
C TRP A 34 -24.27 -23.08 -1.00
N GLU A 35 -25.07 -23.84 -1.74
CA GLU A 35 -26.48 -24.10 -1.41
C GLU A 35 -26.63 -24.77 -0.04
N GLU A 36 -25.85 -25.82 0.23
CA GLU A 36 -25.87 -26.51 1.52
C GLU A 36 -25.47 -25.59 2.68
N LEU A 37 -24.46 -24.74 2.49
CA LEU A 37 -24.03 -23.76 3.48
C LEU A 37 -25.11 -22.71 3.75
N VAL A 38 -25.76 -22.20 2.70
CA VAL A 38 -26.84 -21.23 2.78
C VAL A 38 -28.04 -21.83 3.52
N SER A 39 -28.46 -23.06 3.20
CA SER A 39 -29.53 -23.76 3.91
C SER A 39 -29.22 -23.92 5.40
N LYS A 40 -27.98 -24.30 5.74
CA LYS A 40 -27.54 -24.43 7.15
C LYS A 40 -27.51 -23.10 7.90
N ILE A 41 -27.28 -21.99 7.21
CA ILE A 41 -27.33 -20.65 7.79
C ILE A 41 -28.78 -20.24 8.03
N PHE A 42 -29.67 -20.46 7.05
CA PHE A 42 -31.09 -20.15 7.18
C PHE A 42 -31.74 -20.89 8.35
N LEU A 43 -31.52 -22.20 8.48
CA LEU A 43 -32.05 -22.98 9.61
C LEU A 43 -31.62 -22.41 10.96
N LYS A 44 -30.35 -22.02 11.09
CA LYS A 44 -29.82 -21.46 12.34
C LYS A 44 -30.36 -20.06 12.60
N LEU A 45 -30.62 -19.28 11.56
CA LEU A 45 -31.23 -17.96 11.69
C LEU A 45 -32.69 -18.09 12.12
N ASP A 46 -33.47 -18.98 11.51
CA ASP A 46 -34.87 -19.22 11.88
C ASP A 46 -35.02 -19.66 13.34
N GLU A 47 -34.11 -20.50 13.84
CA GLU A 47 -34.06 -20.94 15.24
C GLU A 47 -33.82 -19.80 16.25
N LEU A 48 -33.08 -18.76 15.85
CA LEU A 48 -32.66 -17.65 16.70
C LEU A 48 -33.59 -16.44 16.58
N LEU A 49 -33.99 -16.08 15.35
CA LEU A 49 -34.89 -14.96 15.02
C LEU A 49 -36.27 -15.12 15.65
N GLY A 50 -36.75 -16.35 15.85
CA GLY A 50 -38.03 -16.60 16.52
C GLY A 50 -38.06 -16.21 18.01
N LYS A 51 -36.94 -15.81 18.62
CA LYS A 51 -36.80 -15.62 20.08
C LYS A 51 -36.35 -14.22 20.49
N SER A 52 -36.05 -13.33 19.54
CA SER A 52 -35.42 -12.03 19.81
C SER A 52 -36.14 -10.85 19.15
N THR A 53 -35.71 -9.65 19.51
CA THR A 53 -36.18 -8.39 18.93
C THR A 53 -35.42 -8.09 17.64
N LEU A 54 -36.11 -7.54 16.64
CA LEU A 54 -35.56 -7.21 15.32
C LEU A 54 -34.25 -6.40 15.36
N GLU A 55 -34.09 -5.48 16.31
CA GLU A 55 -32.85 -4.71 16.48
C GLU A 55 -31.66 -5.58 16.91
N HIS A 56 -31.92 -6.53 17.81
CA HIS A 56 -30.92 -7.51 18.26
C HIS A 56 -30.55 -8.45 17.11
N ASP A 57 -31.52 -8.82 16.30
CA ASP A 57 -31.34 -9.69 15.14
C ASP A 57 -30.46 -9.05 14.09
N LEU A 58 -30.70 -7.79 13.75
CA LEU A 58 -29.87 -7.04 12.79
C LEU A 58 -28.44 -6.86 13.31
N ALA A 59 -28.28 -6.60 14.61
CA ALA A 59 -26.97 -6.45 15.22
C ALA A 59 -26.16 -7.76 15.22
N THR A 60 -26.82 -8.90 15.46
CA THR A 60 -26.16 -10.21 15.63
C THR A 60 -26.09 -11.05 14.35
N PHE A 61 -26.91 -10.76 13.34
CA PHE A 61 -27.00 -11.49 12.07
C PHE A 61 -25.63 -11.76 11.47
N GLY A 62 -24.81 -10.72 11.33
CA GLY A 62 -23.49 -10.85 10.73
C GLY A 62 -22.57 -11.78 11.51
N ASP A 63 -22.68 -11.80 12.84
CA ASP A 63 -21.83 -12.66 13.69
C ASP A 63 -22.29 -14.11 13.62
N ILE A 64 -23.62 -14.34 13.59
CA ILE A 64 -24.20 -15.69 13.43
C ILE A 64 -23.74 -16.30 12.09
N VAL A 65 -23.84 -15.53 11.00
CA VAL A 65 -23.39 -15.94 9.67
C VAL A 65 -21.90 -16.27 9.69
N ASN A 66 -21.08 -15.38 10.25
CA ASN A 66 -19.62 -15.61 10.28
C ASN A 66 -19.23 -16.80 11.16
N GLN A 67 -19.84 -16.97 12.33
CA GLN A 67 -19.61 -18.12 13.20
C GLN A 67 -19.99 -19.44 12.51
N LYS A 68 -21.14 -19.48 11.82
CA LYS A 68 -21.61 -20.69 11.13
C LYS A 68 -20.71 -21.03 9.92
N CYS A 69 -20.34 -20.03 9.13
CA CYS A 69 -19.40 -20.21 8.03
C CYS A 69 -18.02 -20.66 8.54
N LEU A 70 -17.53 -20.10 9.65
CA LEU A 70 -16.25 -20.48 10.25
C LEU A 70 -16.28 -21.91 10.80
N ALA A 71 -17.39 -22.32 11.44
CA ALA A 71 -17.56 -23.69 11.92
C ALA A 71 -17.63 -24.73 10.78
N THR A 72 -18.20 -24.35 9.63
CA THR A 72 -18.41 -25.28 8.50
C THR A 72 -17.20 -25.36 7.57
N LEU A 73 -16.57 -24.22 7.27
CA LEU A 73 -15.49 -24.11 6.28
C LEU A 73 -14.10 -23.93 6.89
N GLY A 74 -14.04 -23.58 8.18
CA GLY A 74 -12.79 -23.28 8.86
C GLY A 74 -12.19 -21.91 8.52
N ALA A 75 -11.24 -21.50 9.36
CA ALA A 75 -10.47 -20.29 9.13
C ALA A 75 -9.45 -20.50 8.00
N LYS A 76 -9.31 -19.50 7.13
CA LYS A 76 -8.29 -19.48 6.09
C LYS A 76 -6.91 -19.46 6.74
N GLN A 77 -6.17 -20.55 6.58
CA GLN A 77 -4.81 -20.63 7.08
C GLN A 77 -3.89 -19.71 6.27
N TYR A 78 -3.28 -18.74 6.93
CA TYR A 78 -2.17 -18.01 6.35
C TYR A 78 -0.94 -18.92 6.40
N ARG A 79 -0.49 -19.41 5.24
CA ARG A 79 0.84 -20.00 5.15
C ARG A 79 1.84 -18.91 5.53
N ILE A 80 2.54 -19.09 6.65
CA ILE A 80 3.66 -18.23 7.02
C ILE A 80 4.66 -18.34 5.88
N ARG A 81 4.84 -17.25 5.12
CA ARG A 81 5.81 -17.24 4.03
C ARG A 81 7.18 -17.48 4.65
N ALA A 82 7.84 -18.56 4.24
CA ALA A 82 9.19 -18.85 4.69
C ALA A 82 10.09 -17.63 4.41
N HIS A 83 10.92 -17.28 5.39
CA HIS A 83 11.83 -16.15 5.22
C HIS A 83 12.75 -16.42 4.02
N PRO A 84 12.95 -15.43 3.14
CA PRO A 84 13.77 -15.61 1.96
C PRO A 84 15.17 -16.08 2.36
N ARG A 85 15.56 -17.25 1.84
CA ARG A 85 16.88 -17.83 2.12
C ARG A 85 17.96 -16.90 1.58
N LYS A 86 18.96 -16.62 2.42
CA LYS A 86 20.12 -15.79 2.04
C LYS A 86 20.92 -16.47 0.93
N SER A 87 21.28 -15.69 -0.10
CA SER A 87 22.22 -16.08 -1.17
C SER A 87 23.58 -16.49 -0.58
N ARG A 88 24.32 -17.36 -1.27
CA ARG A 88 25.70 -17.72 -0.90
C ARG A 88 26.55 -16.48 -0.58
N ARG A 89 26.54 -15.47 -1.47
CA ARG A 89 27.30 -14.22 -1.29
C ARG A 89 26.83 -13.44 -0.07
N GLN A 90 25.53 -13.44 0.24
CA GLN A 90 24.99 -12.76 1.42
C GLN A 90 25.43 -13.45 2.72
N ARG A 91 25.55 -14.79 2.72
CA ARG A 91 26.10 -15.55 3.85
C ARG A 91 27.59 -15.25 4.03
N GLU A 92 28.37 -15.28 2.94
CA GLU A 92 29.79 -14.92 2.95
C GLU A 92 30.01 -13.48 3.45
N MET A 93 29.21 -12.51 3.00
CA MET A 93 29.25 -11.14 3.51
C MET A 93 28.95 -11.05 5.02
N GLN A 94 28.07 -11.90 5.55
CA GLN A 94 27.79 -11.94 6.99
C GLN A 94 28.97 -12.52 7.78
N MET A 95 29.61 -13.56 7.27
CA MET A 95 30.84 -14.12 7.86
C MET A 95 31.97 -13.08 7.87
N LEU A 96 32.20 -12.39 6.75
CA LEU A 96 33.20 -11.32 6.67
C LEU A 96 32.91 -10.17 7.64
N ARG A 97 31.63 -9.83 7.86
CA ARG A 97 31.25 -8.83 8.87
C ARG A 97 31.60 -9.27 10.29
N LYS A 98 31.41 -10.56 10.63
CA LYS A 98 31.80 -11.11 11.93
C LYS A 98 33.33 -11.05 12.10
N GLN A 99 34.07 -11.64 11.17
CA GLN A 99 35.54 -11.65 11.18
C GLN A 99 36.14 -10.23 11.30
N LYS A 100 35.60 -9.25 10.58
CA LYS A 100 36.04 -7.85 10.69
C LYS A 100 35.74 -7.21 12.05
N ARG A 101 34.64 -7.59 12.71
CA ARG A 101 34.34 -7.13 14.08
C ARG A 101 35.30 -7.77 15.07
N ASP A 102 35.60 -9.05 14.90
CA ASP A 102 36.50 -9.79 15.78
C ASP A 102 37.95 -9.27 15.65
N LEU A 103 38.43 -9.05 14.42
CA LEU A 103 39.72 -8.37 14.18
C LEU A 103 39.76 -6.98 14.82
N LYS A 104 38.66 -6.20 14.76
CA LYS A 104 38.60 -4.90 15.46
C LYS A 104 38.71 -5.04 16.98
N LYS A 105 38.16 -6.12 17.57
CA LYS A 105 38.31 -6.39 19.00
C LYS A 105 39.75 -6.78 19.32
N GLN A 106 40.35 -7.67 18.53
CA GLN A 106 41.76 -8.08 18.69
C GLN A 106 42.70 -6.87 18.56
N MET A 107 42.49 -6.00 17.58
CA MET A 107 43.28 -4.77 17.42
C MET A 107 43.23 -3.84 18.64
N LYS A 108 42.14 -3.84 19.41
CA LYS A 108 42.04 -3.04 20.64
C LYS A 108 42.89 -3.63 21.77
N ALA A 109 42.97 -4.95 21.85
CA ALA A 109 43.71 -5.68 22.88
C ALA A 109 45.21 -5.86 22.54
N ALA A 110 45.57 -5.85 21.25
CA ALA A 110 46.92 -6.15 20.78
C ALA A 110 47.93 -5.00 21.03
N PRO A 111 49.23 -5.33 21.20
CA PRO A 111 50.33 -4.38 21.26
C PRO A 111 50.54 -3.65 19.92
N VAL A 112 51.26 -2.52 19.94
CA VAL A 112 51.37 -1.59 18.79
C VAL A 112 51.97 -2.25 17.55
N GLU A 113 52.92 -3.16 17.73
CA GLU A 113 53.60 -3.87 16.64
C GLU A 113 52.64 -4.79 15.88
N GLU A 114 51.88 -5.62 16.58
CA GLU A 114 50.90 -6.56 16.00
C GLU A 114 49.70 -5.86 15.34
N ARG A 115 49.36 -4.64 15.78
CA ARG A 115 48.26 -3.85 15.20
C ARG A 115 48.47 -3.58 13.71
N THR A 116 49.71 -3.50 13.24
CA THR A 116 50.03 -3.27 11.82
C THR A 116 49.57 -4.44 10.95
N GLY A 117 49.91 -5.67 11.34
CA GLY A 117 49.49 -6.91 10.67
C GLY A 117 47.97 -7.13 10.73
N LEU A 118 47.36 -6.92 11.91
CA LEU A 118 45.90 -7.01 12.05
C LEU A 118 45.15 -6.00 11.17
N ARG A 119 45.73 -4.80 10.99
CA ARG A 119 45.16 -3.77 10.10
C ARG A 119 45.27 -4.19 8.63
N ALA A 120 46.36 -4.83 8.21
CA ALA A 120 46.50 -5.38 6.87
C ALA A 120 45.43 -6.45 6.60
N LEU A 121 45.29 -7.44 7.49
CA LEU A 121 44.25 -8.48 7.40
C LEU A 121 42.84 -7.86 7.33
N TRP A 122 42.57 -6.84 8.14
CA TRP A 122 41.28 -6.16 8.12
C TRP A 122 41.00 -5.46 6.79
N ARG A 123 42.01 -4.86 6.16
CA ARG A 123 41.91 -4.25 4.82
C ARG A 123 41.59 -5.30 3.77
N ASP A 124 42.22 -6.46 3.82
CA ASP A 124 41.95 -7.56 2.88
C ASP A 124 40.51 -8.08 2.99
N LEU A 125 40.03 -8.28 4.23
CA LEU A 125 38.63 -8.66 4.45
C LEU A 125 37.67 -7.56 3.98
N LYS A 126 38.02 -6.28 4.13
CA LYS A 126 37.22 -5.16 3.60
C LYS A 126 37.20 -5.19 2.07
N ALA A 127 38.32 -5.45 1.41
CA ALA A 127 38.40 -5.56 -0.04
C ALA A 127 37.53 -6.71 -0.57
N LYS A 128 37.66 -7.91 0.02
CA LYS A 128 36.81 -9.08 -0.29
C LYS A 128 35.33 -8.77 -0.11
N GLN A 129 34.95 -8.13 0.99
CA GLN A 129 33.56 -7.73 1.24
C GLN A 129 33.05 -6.73 0.18
N SER A 130 33.88 -5.79 -0.24
CA SER A 130 33.54 -4.79 -1.26
C SER A 130 33.25 -5.43 -2.62
N VAL A 131 34.09 -6.39 -3.03
CA VAL A 131 33.89 -7.16 -4.28
C VAL A 131 32.56 -7.91 -4.25
N LEU A 132 32.26 -8.64 -3.16
CA LEU A 132 30.99 -9.34 -3.00
C LEU A 132 29.79 -8.39 -3.01
N SER A 133 29.90 -7.25 -2.35
CA SER A 133 28.85 -6.23 -2.30
C SER A 133 28.56 -5.67 -3.69
N ARG A 134 29.59 -5.33 -4.46
CA ARG A 134 29.46 -4.87 -5.85
C ARG A 134 28.80 -5.92 -6.73
N ALA A 135 29.19 -7.19 -6.60
CA ALA A 135 28.60 -8.29 -7.37
C ALA A 135 27.12 -8.53 -7.05
N GLU A 136 26.72 -8.45 -5.77
CA GLU A 136 25.31 -8.53 -5.35
C GLU A 136 24.50 -7.33 -5.82
N SER A 137 25.03 -6.11 -5.70
CA SER A 137 24.37 -4.89 -6.20
C SER A 137 24.18 -4.92 -7.71
N ALA A 138 25.19 -5.36 -8.47
CA ALA A 138 25.08 -5.54 -9.92
C ALA A 138 23.99 -6.56 -10.28
N ARG A 139 23.92 -7.69 -9.56
CA ARG A 139 22.86 -8.70 -9.74
C ARG A 139 21.47 -8.13 -9.46
N LYS A 140 21.31 -7.37 -8.37
CA LYS A 140 20.04 -6.70 -8.03
C LYS A 140 19.64 -5.69 -9.10
N ARG A 141 20.57 -4.83 -9.55
CA ARG A 141 20.32 -3.86 -10.64
C ARG A 141 19.89 -4.55 -11.93
N ARG A 142 20.59 -5.62 -12.35
CA ARG A 142 20.20 -6.41 -13.53
C ARG A 142 18.80 -7.00 -13.38
N SER A 143 18.48 -7.57 -12.21
CA SER A 143 17.15 -8.10 -11.93
C SER A 143 16.07 -7.03 -11.93
N GLN A 144 16.34 -5.84 -11.38
CA GLN A 144 15.42 -4.71 -11.41
C GLN A 144 15.19 -4.26 -12.85
N LYS A 145 16.27 -4.03 -13.63
CA LYS A 145 16.19 -3.63 -15.04
C LYS A 145 15.36 -4.59 -15.89
N LYS A 146 15.40 -5.89 -15.61
CA LYS A 146 14.54 -6.89 -16.28
C LYS A 146 13.08 -6.80 -15.83
N ARG A 147 12.84 -6.58 -14.54
CA ARG A 147 11.48 -6.50 -13.97
C ARG A 147 10.74 -5.22 -14.35
N THR A 148 11.43 -4.10 -14.57
CA THR A 148 10.78 -2.84 -14.92
C THR A 148 9.91 -2.92 -16.18
N PRO A 149 10.40 -3.41 -17.33
CA PRO A 149 9.57 -3.56 -18.53
C PRO A 149 8.47 -4.60 -18.32
N GLU A 150 8.77 -5.76 -17.70
CA GLU A 150 7.75 -6.78 -17.38
C GLU A 150 6.60 -6.20 -16.55
N TYR A 151 6.93 -5.36 -15.57
CA TYR A 151 5.95 -4.68 -14.72
C TYR A 151 5.17 -3.62 -15.52
N PHE A 152 5.83 -2.91 -16.44
CA PHE A 152 5.21 -1.88 -17.28
C PHE A 152 4.17 -2.47 -18.22
N PHE A 153 4.50 -3.57 -18.91
CA PHE A 153 3.56 -4.22 -19.82
C PHE A 153 2.41 -4.92 -19.09
N LYS A 154 2.62 -5.31 -17.82
CA LYS A 154 1.54 -5.88 -17.01
C LYS A 154 0.52 -4.84 -16.55
N ASP A 155 0.99 -3.66 -16.15
CA ASP A 155 0.12 -2.57 -15.67
C ASP A 155 0.78 -1.20 -15.94
N PRO A 156 0.57 -0.62 -17.13
CA PRO A 156 1.24 0.61 -17.53
C PRO A 156 0.77 1.80 -16.70
N PHE A 157 -0.51 1.84 -16.33
CA PHE A 157 -1.11 2.94 -15.58
C PHE A 157 -0.57 3.02 -14.16
N GLN A 158 -0.35 1.88 -13.47
CA GLN A 158 0.27 1.90 -12.15
C GLN A 158 1.71 2.42 -12.18
N ILE A 159 2.48 2.10 -13.23
CA ILE A 159 3.84 2.62 -13.36
C ILE A 159 3.83 4.11 -13.64
N VAL A 160 3.02 4.55 -14.60
CA VAL A 160 2.84 5.98 -14.91
C VAL A 160 2.41 6.72 -13.65
N ARG A 161 1.44 6.18 -12.91
CA ARG A 161 1.01 6.72 -11.62
C ARG A 161 2.17 6.81 -10.63
N HIS A 162 2.98 5.77 -10.48
CA HIS A 162 4.17 5.80 -9.60
C HIS A 162 5.25 6.78 -10.08
N LEU A 163 5.41 6.98 -11.39
CA LEU A 163 6.41 7.90 -11.97
C LEU A 163 6.01 9.37 -11.76
N PHE A 164 4.73 9.69 -11.97
CA PHE A 164 4.21 11.06 -11.92
C PHE A 164 3.66 11.45 -10.55
N GLN A 165 3.20 10.50 -9.73
CA GLN A 165 2.94 10.78 -8.33
C GLN A 165 4.28 10.89 -7.62
N GLN A 166 4.76 12.12 -7.48
CA GLN A 166 5.71 12.45 -6.44
C GLN A 166 5.19 11.87 -5.12
N SER A 167 6.03 11.14 -4.40
CA SER A 167 5.70 10.64 -3.08
C SER A 167 5.41 11.84 -2.18
N ARG A 168 4.12 12.19 -2.04
CA ARG A 168 3.64 13.16 -1.05
C ARG A 168 3.72 12.48 0.30
N SER A 169 4.93 12.31 0.82
CA SER A 169 5.20 11.66 2.08
C SER A 169 5.68 12.65 3.14
N ASP A 170 5.32 13.92 3.00
CA ASP A 170 5.41 14.86 4.11
C ASP A 170 4.02 15.20 4.59
N THR A 171 3.80 14.96 5.88
CA THR A 171 2.65 15.48 6.60
C THR A 171 2.88 16.99 6.70
N LEU A 172 2.08 17.78 6.00
CA LEU A 172 2.16 19.23 6.10
C LEU A 172 1.95 19.65 7.56
N THR A 173 2.99 20.21 8.20
CA THR A 173 2.95 20.67 9.60
C THR A 173 2.30 22.04 9.76
N ALA A 174 2.04 22.74 8.65
CA ALA A 174 1.40 24.05 8.66
C ALA A 174 -0.07 23.94 9.11
N GLN A 175 -0.52 24.93 9.87
CA GLN A 175 -1.93 25.08 10.23
C GLN A 175 -2.75 25.44 8.98
N LYS A 176 -4.02 25.04 8.96
CA LYS A 176 -4.92 25.28 7.80
C LYS A 176 -4.99 26.75 7.41
N GLU A 177 -5.03 27.64 8.41
CA GLU A 177 -5.14 29.09 8.22
C GLU A 177 -3.90 29.69 7.53
N GLU A 178 -2.71 29.24 7.93
CA GLU A 178 -1.44 29.67 7.33
C GLU A 178 -1.35 29.21 5.87
N LEU A 179 -1.78 27.97 5.60
CA LEU A 179 -1.85 27.44 4.24
C LEU A 179 -2.83 28.22 3.37
N GLU A 180 -4.04 28.51 3.87
CA GLU A 180 -5.04 29.26 3.13
C GLU A 180 -4.59 30.70 2.85
N ALA A 181 -3.94 31.36 3.81
CA ALA A 181 -3.36 32.68 3.60
C ALA A 181 -2.27 32.67 2.52
N TYR A 182 -1.39 31.67 2.55
CA TYR A 182 -0.36 31.48 1.53
C TYR A 182 -0.95 31.21 0.14
N LEU A 183 -1.94 30.32 0.05
CA LEU A 183 -2.62 30.02 -1.20
C LEU A 183 -3.37 31.23 -1.76
N ARG A 184 -4.07 31.99 -0.90
CA ARG A 184 -4.68 33.27 -1.31
C ARG A 184 -3.62 34.24 -1.80
N LYS A 185 -2.49 34.38 -1.12
CA LYS A 185 -1.43 35.29 -1.55
C LYS A 185 -0.88 34.94 -2.94
N ILE A 186 -0.75 33.65 -3.27
CA ILE A 186 -0.13 33.22 -4.54
C ILE A 186 -1.14 33.13 -5.68
N TYR A 187 -2.33 32.63 -5.40
CA TYR A 187 -3.31 32.28 -6.42
C TYR A 187 -4.54 33.20 -6.43
N SER A 188 -4.67 34.11 -5.46
CA SER A 188 -5.71 35.15 -5.54
C SER A 188 -5.21 36.26 -6.44
N ASP A 189 -5.98 36.55 -7.46
CA ASP A 189 -5.84 37.75 -8.27
C ASP A 189 -6.48 38.93 -7.50
N PRO A 190 -5.72 39.95 -7.09
CA PRO A 190 -6.26 41.12 -6.38
C PRO A 190 -7.13 41.99 -7.29
N GLU A 191 -7.04 41.85 -8.60
CA GLU A 191 -7.79 42.63 -9.58
C GLU A 191 -8.90 41.82 -10.24
N ARG A 192 -9.26 40.65 -9.68
CA ARG A 192 -10.32 39.77 -10.19
C ARG A 192 -11.65 40.47 -10.42
N GLU A 193 -11.98 41.46 -9.58
CA GLU A 193 -13.23 42.22 -9.67
C GLU A 193 -13.16 43.41 -10.62
N ARG A 194 -11.95 43.77 -11.11
CA ARG A 194 -11.83 44.79 -12.16
C ARG A 194 -12.21 44.16 -13.49
N PRO A 195 -13.18 44.73 -14.21
CA PRO A 195 -13.43 44.33 -15.59
C PRO A 195 -12.13 44.46 -16.39
N LEU A 196 -11.80 43.44 -17.18
CA LEU A 196 -10.68 43.51 -18.10
C LEU A 196 -10.94 44.64 -19.10
N GLU A 197 -9.89 45.40 -19.42
CA GLU A 197 -9.96 46.43 -20.46
C GLU A 197 -10.23 45.78 -21.82
N ASP A 198 -10.92 46.50 -22.70
CA ASP A 198 -11.18 46.03 -24.06
C ASP A 198 -9.86 45.91 -24.82
N VAL A 199 -9.47 44.68 -25.11
CA VAL A 199 -8.25 44.36 -25.84
C VAL A 199 -8.47 44.65 -27.33
N GLU A 200 -7.65 45.53 -27.91
CA GLU A 200 -7.71 45.85 -29.34
C GLU A 200 -7.64 44.57 -30.20
N GLY A 201 -8.66 44.36 -31.06
CA GLY A 201 -8.78 43.19 -31.92
C GLY A 201 -9.61 42.03 -31.36
N LEU A 202 -10.05 42.10 -30.10
CA LEU A 202 -10.92 41.10 -29.49
C LEU A 202 -12.39 41.49 -29.67
N VAL A 203 -13.11 40.77 -30.56
CA VAL A 203 -14.54 40.99 -30.79
C VAL A 203 -15.34 40.16 -29.78
N TRP A 204 -15.97 40.82 -28.81
CA TRP A 204 -16.92 40.15 -27.92
C TRP A 204 -18.14 39.65 -28.73
N PRO A 205 -18.58 38.39 -28.54
CA PRO A 205 -19.76 37.90 -29.23
C PRO A 205 -20.99 38.69 -28.80
N SER A 206 -21.92 38.92 -29.74
CA SER A 206 -23.22 39.51 -29.43
C SER A 206 -23.94 38.68 -28.37
N ALA A 207 -24.67 39.34 -27.46
CA ALA A 207 -25.47 38.65 -26.45
C ALA A 207 -26.35 37.56 -27.11
N PRO A 208 -26.44 36.35 -26.51
CA PRO A 208 -27.18 35.26 -27.11
C PRO A 208 -28.64 35.65 -27.30
N GLY A 209 -29.12 35.60 -28.55
CA GLY A 209 -30.51 35.93 -28.89
C GLY A 209 -31.53 34.94 -28.34
N VAL A 210 -31.08 33.76 -27.92
CA VAL A 210 -31.92 32.71 -27.31
C VAL A 210 -31.62 32.63 -25.82
N LYS A 211 -32.67 32.77 -25.00
CA LYS A 211 -32.55 32.60 -23.55
C LYS A 211 -32.10 31.19 -23.21
N PHE A 212 -31.16 31.07 -22.27
CA PHE A 212 -30.67 29.78 -21.82
C PHE A 212 -31.82 28.91 -21.27
N ASN A 213 -31.94 27.69 -21.79
CA ASN A 213 -32.97 26.76 -21.33
C ASN A 213 -32.54 26.15 -19.99
N SER A 214 -33.14 26.63 -18.90
CA SER A 214 -32.89 26.15 -17.54
C SER A 214 -33.61 24.84 -17.20
N LYS A 215 -34.36 24.25 -18.14
CA LYS A 215 -35.05 22.98 -17.90
C LYS A 215 -34.05 21.82 -17.90
N PRO A 216 -34.21 20.82 -17.02
CA PRO A 216 -33.38 19.62 -17.04
C PRO A 216 -33.55 18.88 -18.38
N PRO A 217 -32.49 18.21 -18.87
CA PRO A 217 -32.56 17.46 -20.13
C PRO A 217 -33.59 16.34 -20.01
N THR A 218 -34.62 16.40 -20.86
CA THR A 218 -35.59 15.31 -21.01
C THR A 218 -35.09 14.30 -22.02
N LEU A 219 -35.12 13.02 -21.65
CA LEU A 219 -34.80 11.91 -22.56
C LEU A 219 -35.88 11.86 -23.65
N CYS A 220 -35.56 12.38 -24.85
CA CYS A 220 -36.32 12.05 -26.04
C CYS A 220 -36.11 10.56 -26.31
N ARG A 221 -37.14 9.74 -26.06
CA ARG A 221 -37.19 8.39 -26.63
C ARG A 221 -37.32 8.58 -28.14
N GLU A 222 -36.30 8.20 -28.88
CA GLU A 222 -36.37 8.08 -30.33
C GLU A 222 -37.51 7.09 -30.64
N ASN A 223 -38.58 7.60 -31.26
CA ASN A 223 -39.62 6.74 -31.77
C ASN A 223 -39.03 5.96 -32.95
N SER A 224 -39.06 4.63 -32.83
CA SER A 224 -38.71 3.69 -33.89
C SER A 224 -39.46 4.07 -35.16
N ILE A 225 -38.72 4.24 -36.25
CA ILE A 225 -39.26 4.39 -37.60
C ILE A 225 -39.75 3.00 -38.02
N ASP A 226 -41.04 2.88 -38.34
CA ASP A 226 -41.65 1.73 -39.01
C ASP A 226 -41.25 1.66 -40.49
#